data_AF-A0A2N8M6Z2-F1
#
_entry.id   AF-A0A2N8M6Z2-F1
#
_cell.length_a   1.000
_cell.length_b   1.000
_cell.length_c   1.000
_cell.angle_alpha   90.00
_cell.angle_beta   90.00
_cell.angle_gamma   90.00
#
_symmetry.space_group_name_H-M   'P 1'
#
loop_
_entity.id
_entity.type
_entity.pdbx_description
1 polymer ?
#
loop_
_entity_poly.entity_id
_entity_poly.type
_entity_poly.pdbx_seq_one_letter_code
_entity_poly.pdbx_strand_id
1 'polypeptide(L)'
;MRSFYTVLVGSSPLARSMPRNFAQSGMRSNLSDIDVFRGIAALIVATMHTREITWVGMREFWHPAQTAPNVILGYVTFPMVWGSIGVPIFFVLSGYCIHRSQAFTHMRDGSFQLSPTNFLMRRFFRIYPVLFGALLGTLLCDWLSRHYFPNSYKLGDTGIGTFLVTLLSLQGIASREYGSNGPLWTLSIEVQFYVLYPLLLVSMFRLGKLTTFGLLAVVNVGFYWALERYGYQLFSSYYVSWYLGALVAEGEAMGLLSERLSSSRLRAAFYALGFAFLCAGCALFFLSSYVAFQVWAVAFAIFLFAVLKRPTELSGWASKSFSWLGTFSFSLYIIHLPVVVLIHSVFFNSVHQVSIAPFCATLVAAIGCAYAFSFIFERPALALSQMWKGTSLERGRIDRIGRETLHTFAAAHGPFDENRPGMDAAELAYTAMLGGTKTRLPTRGLSPAECFPWSACSDIWLSA
;
A
#
# COMPACT_ATOMS: atom_id res chain seq x y z
N MET A 1 11.04 -29.43 -30.41
CA MET A 1 10.40 -28.59 -29.36
C MET A 1 10.32 -27.11 -29.75
N ARG A 2 9.75 -26.78 -30.92
CA ARG A 2 9.53 -25.39 -31.40
C ARG A 2 8.10 -25.12 -31.89
N SER A 3 7.16 -26.04 -31.64
CA SER A 3 5.82 -26.01 -32.27
C SER A 3 4.65 -25.65 -31.33
N PHE A 4 4.91 -25.26 -30.07
CA PHE A 4 3.84 -24.92 -29.11
C PHE A 4 3.76 -23.43 -28.72
N TYR A 5 4.69 -22.59 -29.17
CA TYR A 5 4.72 -21.16 -28.83
C TYR A 5 3.95 -20.25 -29.80
N THR A 6 3.56 -20.75 -30.98
CA THR A 6 3.02 -19.91 -32.07
C THR A 6 1.48 -19.78 -32.06
N VAL A 7 0.77 -20.43 -31.12
CA VAL A 7 -0.71 -20.45 -31.13
C VAL A 7 -1.36 -19.43 -30.17
N LEU A 8 -0.58 -18.73 -29.34
CA LEU A 8 -1.13 -17.76 -28.36
C LEU A 8 -0.82 -16.28 -28.64
N VAL A 9 -0.15 -15.96 -29.76
CA VAL A 9 0.07 -14.58 -30.21
C VAL A 9 -0.65 -14.37 -31.54
N GLY A 10 -1.95 -14.61 -31.54
CA GLY A 10 -2.84 -14.06 -32.55
C GLY A 10 -2.99 -12.58 -32.27
N SER A 11 -2.33 -11.74 -33.06
CA SER A 11 -2.48 -10.29 -33.09
C SER A 11 -3.96 -9.92 -33.24
N SER A 12 -4.61 -9.57 -32.13
CA SER A 12 -5.95 -8.98 -32.18
C SER A 12 -5.83 -7.49 -32.55
N PRO A 13 -6.53 -7.00 -33.59
CA PRO A 13 -6.50 -5.58 -33.98
C PRO A 13 -7.24 -4.66 -32.98
N LEU A 14 -7.82 -5.20 -31.90
CA LEU A 14 -8.80 -4.52 -31.05
C LEU A 14 -8.21 -3.63 -29.95
N ALA A 15 -6.88 -3.60 -29.77
CA ALA A 15 -6.24 -2.78 -28.74
C ALA A 15 -6.22 -1.27 -29.04
N ARG A 16 -6.70 -0.82 -30.21
CA ARG A 16 -6.59 0.58 -30.66
C ARG A 16 -7.80 1.48 -30.38
N SER A 17 -8.86 1.00 -29.73
CA SER A 17 -10.03 1.86 -29.47
C SER A 17 -10.74 1.53 -28.16
N MET A 18 -10.08 1.72 -27.00
CA MET A 18 -10.84 1.97 -25.77
C MET A 18 -11.16 3.47 -25.68
N PRO A 19 -12.44 3.87 -25.58
CA PRO A 19 -12.81 5.25 -25.29
C PRO A 19 -12.20 5.65 -23.94
N ARG A 20 -11.48 6.79 -23.88
CA ARG A 20 -10.84 7.31 -22.65
C ARG A 20 -11.78 7.35 -21.43
N ASN A 21 -13.09 7.52 -21.66
CA ASN A 21 -14.10 7.58 -20.59
C ASN A 21 -14.34 6.23 -19.89
N PHE A 22 -14.24 5.09 -20.60
CA PHE A 22 -14.35 3.75 -19.97
C PHE A 22 -13.10 3.38 -19.18
N ALA A 23 -11.92 3.81 -19.67
CA ALA A 23 -10.67 3.63 -18.95
C ALA A 23 -10.63 4.47 -17.67
N GLN A 24 -11.25 5.66 -17.65
CA GLN A 24 -11.32 6.52 -16.47
C GLN A 24 -12.38 6.07 -15.44
N SER A 25 -13.57 5.62 -15.87
CA SER A 25 -14.60 5.11 -14.96
C SER A 25 -14.17 3.81 -14.27
N GLY A 26 -13.56 2.87 -15.02
CA GLY A 26 -12.97 1.66 -14.46
C GLY A 26 -11.75 1.91 -13.57
N MET A 27 -11.08 3.06 -13.68
CA MET A 27 -9.95 3.43 -12.83
C MET A 27 -10.42 4.01 -11.49
N ARG A 28 -11.54 4.76 -11.48
CA ARG A 28 -12.16 5.29 -10.26
C ARG A 28 -12.85 4.20 -9.45
N SER A 29 -13.52 3.25 -10.11
CA SER A 29 -14.20 2.14 -9.45
C SER A 29 -13.26 1.21 -8.68
N ASN A 30 -12.08 0.94 -9.25
CA ASN A 30 -11.07 0.11 -8.62
C ASN A 30 -10.42 0.76 -7.38
N LEU A 31 -10.40 2.10 -7.28
CA LEU A 31 -9.81 2.79 -6.13
C LEU A 31 -10.70 2.69 -4.89
N SER A 32 -12.01 2.84 -5.08
CA SER A 32 -13.01 2.69 -4.00
C SER A 32 -12.97 1.28 -3.38
N ASP A 33 -12.94 0.24 -4.21
CA ASP A 33 -12.89 -1.15 -3.75
C ASP A 33 -11.58 -1.47 -3.01
N ILE A 34 -10.45 -0.88 -3.44
CA ILE A 34 -9.17 -1.02 -2.72
C ILE A 34 -9.28 -0.40 -1.32
N ASP A 35 -9.86 0.80 -1.21
CA ASP A 35 -10.03 1.47 0.09
C ASP A 35 -10.97 0.67 1.02
N VAL A 36 -12.00 0.02 0.48
CA VAL A 36 -12.84 -0.92 1.25
C VAL A 36 -11.99 -2.03 1.88
N PHE A 37 -11.14 -2.70 1.09
CA PHE A 37 -10.29 -3.77 1.62
C PHE A 37 -9.26 -3.26 2.63
N ARG A 38 -8.70 -2.07 2.41
CA ARG A 38 -7.79 -1.43 3.37
C ARG A 38 -8.49 -1.11 4.70
N GLY A 39 -9.71 -0.59 4.63
CA GLY A 39 -10.52 -0.29 5.82
C GLY A 39 -10.89 -1.55 6.59
N ILE A 40 -11.30 -2.61 5.90
CA ILE A 40 -11.57 -3.93 6.50
C ILE A 40 -10.32 -4.47 7.19
N ALA A 41 -9.17 -4.47 6.50
CA ALA A 41 -7.92 -4.98 7.04
C ALA A 41 -7.45 -4.22 8.29
N ALA A 42 -7.48 -2.88 8.26
CA ALA A 42 -7.11 -2.06 9.40
C ALA A 42 -8.05 -2.31 10.59
N LEU A 43 -9.37 -2.36 10.34
CA LEU A 43 -10.36 -2.54 11.39
C LEU A 43 -10.23 -3.91 12.05
N ILE A 44 -10.06 -4.98 11.28
CA ILE A 44 -9.93 -6.35 11.81
C ILE A 44 -8.69 -6.46 12.72
N VAL A 45 -7.55 -5.88 12.32
CA VAL A 45 -6.32 -5.87 13.14
C VAL A 45 -6.53 -5.06 14.43
N ALA A 46 -7.07 -3.85 14.31
CA ALA A 46 -7.33 -2.99 15.47
C ALA A 46 -8.33 -3.65 16.45
N THR A 47 -9.35 -4.33 15.91
CA THR A 47 -10.35 -5.06 16.69
C THR A 47 -9.73 -6.21 17.46
N MET A 48 -8.89 -7.01 16.81
CA MET A 48 -8.17 -8.11 17.47
C MET A 48 -7.31 -7.61 18.63
N HIS A 49 -6.47 -6.60 18.40
CA HIS A 49 -5.61 -6.06 19.45
C HIS A 49 -6.39 -5.40 20.59
N THR A 50 -7.45 -4.66 20.27
CA THR A 50 -8.30 -4.06 21.30
C THR A 50 -8.94 -5.15 22.16
N ARG A 51 -9.42 -6.23 21.53
CA ARG A 51 -10.01 -7.37 22.22
C ARG A 51 -9.00 -8.11 23.10
N GLU A 52 -7.79 -8.35 22.61
CA GLU A 52 -6.71 -8.99 23.38
C GLU A 52 -6.31 -8.21 24.63
N ILE A 53 -6.35 -6.87 24.58
CA ILE A 53 -5.91 -6.01 25.69
C ILE A 53 -7.03 -5.77 26.69
N THR A 54 -8.24 -5.49 26.22
CA THR A 54 -9.31 -4.97 27.09
C THR A 54 -10.23 -6.05 27.64
N TRP A 55 -10.27 -7.25 27.08
CA TRP A 55 -11.28 -8.26 27.40
C TRP A 55 -10.65 -9.56 27.94
N VAL A 56 -11.31 -10.18 28.93
CA VAL A 56 -10.83 -11.42 29.60
C VAL A 56 -10.73 -12.64 28.68
N GLY A 57 -11.35 -12.59 27.51
CA GLY A 57 -11.32 -13.67 26.53
C GLY A 57 -12.51 -14.63 26.65
N MET A 58 -12.68 -15.46 25.62
CA MET A 58 -13.87 -16.30 25.48
C MET A 58 -13.92 -17.46 26.48
N ARG A 59 -12.76 -17.87 27.02
CA ARG A 59 -12.64 -19.04 27.91
C ARG A 59 -13.44 -18.87 29.22
N GLU A 60 -13.56 -17.64 29.72
CA GLU A 60 -14.39 -17.29 30.88
C GLU A 60 -15.90 -17.49 30.64
N PHE A 61 -16.31 -17.62 29.37
CA PHE A 61 -17.72 -17.76 28.96
C PHE A 61 -18.04 -19.15 28.38
N TRP A 62 -17.16 -20.15 28.57
CA TRP A 62 -17.38 -21.54 28.13
C TRP A 62 -18.34 -22.33 29.01
N HIS A 63 -18.97 -21.69 30.00
CA HIS A 63 -19.98 -22.31 30.83
C HIS A 63 -21.33 -22.41 30.08
N PRO A 64 -21.99 -23.58 30.09
CA PRO A 64 -23.27 -23.75 29.41
C PRO A 64 -24.35 -22.93 30.13
N ALA A 65 -25.21 -22.27 29.35
CA ALA A 65 -26.45 -21.61 29.79
C ALA A 65 -26.38 -20.16 30.32
N GLN A 66 -25.74 -19.24 29.60
CA GLN A 66 -26.01 -17.81 29.79
C GLN A 66 -26.38 -17.12 28.48
N THR A 67 -27.61 -16.59 28.42
CA THR A 67 -28.10 -15.68 27.35
C THR A 67 -27.68 -14.23 27.60
N ALA A 68 -26.74 -13.99 28.51
CA ALA A 68 -26.26 -12.66 28.83
C ALA A 68 -25.68 -11.99 27.58
N PRO A 69 -25.94 -10.69 27.33
CA PRO A 69 -25.44 -9.97 26.16
C PRO A 69 -23.94 -10.09 25.95
N ASN A 70 -23.15 -10.16 27.03
CA ASN A 70 -21.69 -10.34 26.98
C ASN A 70 -21.28 -11.69 26.36
N VAL A 71 -22.05 -12.76 26.59
CA VAL A 71 -21.77 -14.09 26.04
C VAL A 71 -22.08 -14.13 24.55
N ILE A 72 -23.24 -13.62 24.15
CA ILE A 72 -23.65 -13.53 22.74
C ILE A 72 -22.63 -12.70 21.94
N LEU A 73 -22.30 -11.51 22.45
CA LEU A 73 -21.31 -10.65 21.80
C LEU A 73 -19.89 -11.26 21.82
N GLY A 74 -19.54 -12.03 22.85
CA GLY A 74 -18.33 -12.84 22.88
C GLY A 74 -18.26 -13.87 21.74
N TYR A 75 -19.36 -14.58 21.46
CA TYR A 75 -19.46 -15.50 20.33
C TYR A 75 -19.43 -14.77 18.97
N VAL A 76 -20.15 -13.65 18.84
CA VAL A 76 -20.17 -12.85 17.60
C VAL A 76 -18.79 -12.29 17.26
N THR A 77 -17.99 -11.94 18.28
CA THR A 77 -16.63 -11.42 18.10
C THR A 77 -15.55 -12.50 18.04
N PHE A 78 -15.91 -13.79 18.14
CA PHE A 78 -14.97 -14.90 18.04
C PHE A 78 -14.12 -14.90 16.75
N PRO A 79 -14.65 -14.57 15.55
CA PRO A 79 -13.83 -14.48 14.34
C PRO A 79 -12.65 -13.51 14.42
N MET A 80 -12.67 -12.56 15.36
CA MET A 80 -11.59 -11.60 15.57
C MET A 80 -10.31 -12.25 16.13
N VAL A 81 -10.35 -13.52 16.56
CA VAL A 81 -9.14 -14.30 16.90
C VAL A 81 -8.18 -14.41 15.71
N TRP A 82 -8.71 -14.42 14.48
CA TRP A 82 -7.90 -14.44 13.26
C TRP A 82 -7.62 -13.04 12.70
N GLY A 83 -7.61 -12.00 13.55
CA GLY A 83 -7.44 -10.63 13.06
C GLY A 83 -6.11 -10.35 12.37
N SER A 84 -5.12 -11.21 12.58
CA SER A 84 -3.87 -11.24 11.84
C SER A 84 -4.05 -11.40 10.32
N ILE A 85 -5.21 -11.86 9.83
CA ILE A 85 -5.61 -11.88 8.40
C ILE A 85 -5.47 -10.50 7.74
N GLY A 86 -5.64 -9.40 8.48
CA GLY A 86 -5.50 -8.06 7.91
C GLY A 86 -4.11 -7.77 7.37
N VAL A 87 -3.05 -8.39 7.93
CA VAL A 87 -1.66 -8.13 7.48
C VAL A 87 -1.38 -8.75 6.10
N PRO A 88 -1.69 -10.03 5.81
CA PRO A 88 -1.62 -10.57 4.46
C PRO A 88 -2.41 -9.75 3.43
N ILE A 89 -3.59 -9.22 3.82
CA ILE A 89 -4.39 -8.34 2.94
C ILE A 89 -3.58 -7.09 2.57
N PHE A 90 -2.96 -6.41 3.55
CA PHE A 90 -2.11 -5.26 3.27
C PHE A 90 -0.93 -5.59 2.37
N PHE A 91 -0.25 -6.72 2.58
CA PHE A 91 0.91 -7.09 1.76
C PHE A 91 0.53 -7.36 0.30
N VAL A 92 -0.56 -8.09 0.07
CA VAL A 92 -1.08 -8.33 -1.28
C VAL A 92 -1.56 -7.02 -1.93
N LEU A 93 -2.28 -6.16 -1.20
CA LEU A 93 -2.71 -4.86 -1.71
C LEU A 93 -1.52 -3.95 -2.05
N SER A 94 -0.49 -3.94 -1.21
CA SER A 94 0.74 -3.18 -1.43
C SER A 94 1.42 -3.61 -2.74
N GLY A 95 1.62 -4.92 -2.93
CA GLY A 95 2.18 -5.48 -4.16
C GLY A 95 1.36 -5.16 -5.40
N TYR A 96 0.04 -5.30 -5.31
CA TYR A 96 -0.87 -4.94 -6.38
C TYR A 96 -0.78 -3.45 -6.74
N CYS A 97 -0.98 -2.54 -5.79
CA CYS A 97 -1.00 -1.10 -6.04
C CYS A 97 0.34 -0.56 -6.55
N ILE A 98 1.46 -1.11 -6.09
CA ILE A 98 2.80 -0.70 -6.51
C ILE A 98 3.11 -1.17 -7.91
N HIS A 99 2.85 -2.45 -8.18
CA HIS A 99 3.23 -3.05 -9.44
C HIS A 99 2.29 -2.68 -10.59
N ARG A 100 1.00 -2.41 -10.31
CA ARG A 100 -0.03 -2.12 -11.31
C ARG A 100 0.41 -1.13 -12.38
N SER A 101 0.92 0.04 -11.99
CA SER A 101 1.35 1.04 -12.98
C SER A 101 2.42 0.51 -13.94
N GLN A 102 3.37 -0.28 -13.43
CA GLN A 102 4.45 -0.86 -14.22
C GLN A 102 3.97 -2.03 -15.08
N ALA A 103 3.04 -2.84 -14.58
CA ALA A 103 2.41 -3.90 -15.37
C ALA A 103 1.70 -3.35 -16.61
N PHE A 104 0.91 -2.27 -16.46
CA PHE A 104 0.25 -1.62 -17.60
C PHE A 104 1.23 -0.94 -18.55
N THR A 105 2.27 -0.27 -18.04
CA THR A 105 3.33 0.31 -18.89
C THR A 105 4.06 -0.77 -19.67
N HIS A 106 4.40 -1.89 -19.03
CA HIS A 106 5.07 -3.01 -19.68
C HIS A 106 4.21 -3.64 -20.79
N MET A 107 2.90 -3.79 -20.58
CA MET A 107 1.98 -4.26 -21.62
C MET A 107 1.87 -3.29 -22.81
N ARG A 108 1.97 -1.98 -22.57
CA ARG A 108 1.87 -0.96 -23.64
C ARG A 108 3.18 -0.76 -24.40
N ASP A 109 4.29 -0.66 -23.68
CA ASP A 109 5.57 -0.17 -24.20
C ASP A 109 6.64 -1.28 -24.27
N GLY A 110 6.31 -2.51 -23.88
CA GLY A 110 7.24 -3.66 -23.88
C GLY A 110 8.42 -3.56 -22.90
N SER A 111 8.43 -2.53 -22.05
CA SER A 111 9.52 -2.24 -21.13
C SER A 111 9.00 -1.67 -19.81
N PHE A 112 9.75 -1.92 -18.73
CA PHE A 112 9.49 -1.26 -17.45
C PHE A 112 10.14 0.11 -17.45
N GLN A 113 9.39 1.14 -17.04
CA GLN A 113 9.88 2.51 -16.94
C GLN A 113 9.79 2.96 -15.48
N LEU A 114 10.71 2.44 -14.66
CA LEU A 114 10.82 2.84 -13.26
C LEU A 114 12.06 3.71 -13.07
N SER A 115 11.86 4.92 -12.54
CA SER A 115 12.93 5.70 -11.91
C SER A 115 12.98 5.32 -10.43
N PRO A 116 14.01 4.58 -9.96
CA PRO A 116 14.07 4.10 -8.58
C PRO A 116 14.06 5.24 -7.57
N THR A 117 14.82 6.31 -7.83
CA THR A 117 14.88 7.50 -6.96
C THR A 117 13.52 8.16 -6.80
N ASN A 118 12.82 8.43 -7.91
CA ASN A 118 11.48 9.03 -7.85
C ASN A 118 10.46 8.10 -7.20
N PHE A 119 10.59 6.79 -7.39
CA PHE A 119 9.76 5.82 -6.71
C PHE A 119 9.96 5.84 -5.19
N LEU A 120 11.21 5.74 -4.73
CA LEU A 120 11.55 5.70 -3.30
C LEU A 120 11.21 7.01 -2.60
N MET A 121 11.49 8.17 -3.21
CA MET A 121 11.17 9.47 -2.61
C MET A 121 9.67 9.67 -2.39
N ARG A 122 8.82 9.24 -3.34
CA ARG A 122 7.36 9.30 -3.15
C ARG A 122 6.90 8.45 -1.97
N ARG A 123 7.52 7.28 -1.76
CA ARG A 123 7.19 6.40 -0.62
C ARG A 123 7.73 6.95 0.69
N PHE A 124 8.91 7.55 0.67
CA PHE A 124 9.49 8.24 1.81
C PHE A 124 8.57 9.35 2.33
N PHE A 125 8.15 10.29 1.47
CA PHE A 125 7.25 11.38 1.87
C PHE A 125 5.86 10.91 2.29
N ARG A 126 5.40 9.76 1.78
CA ARG A 126 4.12 9.17 2.20
C ARG A 126 4.17 8.53 3.58
N ILE A 127 5.30 7.96 3.99
CA ILE A 127 5.40 7.08 5.16
C ILE A 127 6.09 7.75 6.33
N TYR A 128 7.27 8.34 6.11
CA TYR A 128 8.13 8.81 7.19
C TYR A 128 7.52 9.92 8.05
N PRO A 129 6.80 10.92 7.51
CA PRO A 129 6.15 11.92 8.35
C PRO A 129 5.12 11.30 9.31
N VAL A 130 4.37 10.31 8.82
CA VAL A 130 3.32 9.62 9.57
C VAL A 130 3.93 8.67 10.61
N LEU A 131 4.98 7.92 10.22
CA LEU A 131 5.75 7.09 11.13
C LEU A 131 6.35 7.92 12.27
N PHE A 132 6.98 9.06 11.96
CA PHE A 132 7.55 9.93 12.97
C PHE A 132 6.50 10.42 13.96
N GLY A 133 5.33 10.87 13.47
CA GLY A 133 4.19 11.22 14.32
C GLY A 133 3.73 10.05 15.20
N ALA A 134 3.70 8.83 14.67
CA ALA A 134 3.30 7.64 15.42
C ALA A 134 4.33 7.26 16.50
N LEU A 135 5.63 7.42 16.25
CA LEU A 135 6.68 7.19 17.26
C LEU A 135 6.57 8.21 18.40
N LEU A 136 6.33 9.49 18.10
CA LEU A 136 6.08 10.50 19.12
C LEU A 136 4.79 10.23 19.89
N GLY A 137 3.71 9.84 19.20
CA GLY A 137 2.46 9.44 19.81
C GLY A 137 2.62 8.22 20.73
N THR A 138 3.42 7.23 20.30
CA THR A 138 3.76 6.04 21.11
C THR A 138 4.53 6.45 22.36
N LEU A 139 5.56 7.30 22.21
CA LEU A 139 6.33 7.81 23.34
C LEU A 139 5.43 8.51 24.35
N LEU A 140 4.52 9.38 23.89
CA LEU A 140 3.59 10.11 24.76
C LEU A 140 2.62 9.16 25.49
N CYS A 141 1.99 8.23 24.76
CA CYS A 141 1.05 7.27 25.34
C CYS A 141 1.73 6.38 26.38
N ASP A 142 2.88 5.80 26.04
CA ASP A 142 3.63 4.92 26.92
C ASP A 142 4.18 5.66 28.14
N TRP A 143 4.67 6.89 27.96
CA TRP A 143 5.16 7.71 29.07
C TRP A 143 4.05 8.04 30.06
N LEU A 144 2.86 8.42 29.57
CA LEU A 144 1.68 8.67 30.41
C LEU A 144 1.27 7.40 31.17
N SER A 145 1.19 6.26 30.47
CA SER A 145 0.88 4.97 31.08
C SER A 145 1.87 4.58 32.18
N ARG A 146 3.17 4.77 31.97
CA ARG A 146 4.20 4.39 32.97
C ARG A 146 4.23 5.27 34.21
N HIS A 147 3.97 6.57 34.04
CA HIS A 147 4.19 7.54 35.11
C HIS A 147 2.94 7.77 35.96
N TYR A 148 1.74 7.68 35.37
CA TYR A 148 0.49 8.04 36.05
C TYR A 148 -0.46 6.87 36.31
N PHE A 149 -0.23 5.71 35.69
CA PHE A 149 -1.17 4.58 35.72
C PHE A 149 -0.45 3.26 36.02
N PRO A 150 -1.18 2.19 36.37
CA PRO A 150 -0.60 0.85 36.46
C PRO A 150 0.04 0.44 35.13
N ASN A 151 1.22 -0.16 35.21
CA ASN A 151 1.96 -0.58 34.02
C ASN A 151 1.23 -1.70 33.28
N SER A 152 0.84 -1.43 32.03
CA SER A 152 0.37 -2.48 31.12
C SER A 152 1.52 -3.41 30.73
N TYR A 153 1.25 -4.72 30.68
CA TYR A 153 2.21 -5.73 30.23
C TYR A 153 2.62 -5.57 28.75
N LYS A 154 1.89 -4.75 27.98
CA LYS A 154 2.19 -4.45 26.56
C LYS A 154 3.21 -3.33 26.38
N LEU A 155 3.63 -2.64 27.44
CA LEU A 155 4.64 -1.58 27.35
C LEU A 155 6.00 -2.18 26.98
N GLY A 156 6.59 -1.70 25.88
CA GLY A 156 7.91 -2.12 25.39
C GLY A 156 9.02 -1.15 25.78
N ASP A 157 10.15 -1.24 25.07
CA ASP A 157 11.30 -0.35 25.25
C ASP A 157 11.11 0.96 24.45
N THR A 158 11.11 2.09 25.16
CA THR A 158 11.04 3.46 24.59
C THR A 158 12.40 4.17 24.58
N GLY A 159 13.51 3.43 24.62
CA GLY A 159 14.85 3.96 24.52
C GLY A 159 15.14 4.59 23.15
N ILE A 160 16.14 5.48 23.10
CA ILE A 160 16.56 6.14 21.86
C ILE A 160 17.07 5.12 20.82
N GLY A 161 17.65 3.99 21.26
CA GLY A 161 18.11 2.92 20.38
C GLY A 161 16.97 2.29 19.59
N THR A 162 15.90 1.85 20.27
CA THR A 162 14.72 1.28 19.61
C THR A 162 13.95 2.31 18.79
N PHE A 163 13.96 3.58 19.21
CA PHE A 163 13.42 4.69 18.42
C PHE A 163 14.14 4.81 17.07
N LEU A 164 15.48 4.86 17.07
CA LEU A 164 16.28 4.98 15.86
C LEU A 164 16.17 3.74 14.97
N VAL A 165 16.19 2.54 15.55
CA VAL A 165 15.99 1.29 14.80
C VAL A 165 14.62 1.28 14.12
N THR A 166 13.57 1.71 14.81
CA THR A 166 12.21 1.75 14.25
C THR A 166 12.05 2.86 13.20
N LEU A 167 12.65 4.03 13.44
CA LEU A 167 12.67 5.13 12.49
C LEU A 167 13.37 4.74 11.18
N LEU A 168 14.45 3.96 11.27
CA LEU A 168 15.18 3.41 10.12
C LEU A 168 14.51 2.17 9.52
N SER A 169 13.35 1.74 10.01
CA SER A 169 12.62 0.56 9.54
C SER A 169 13.44 -0.75 9.66
N LEU A 170 14.19 -0.89 10.76
CA LEU A 170 15.06 -2.03 11.08
C LEU A 170 14.56 -2.88 12.26
N GLN A 171 13.38 -2.57 12.80
CA GLN A 171 12.68 -3.41 13.78
C GLN A 171 12.36 -4.78 13.17
N GLY A 172 12.54 -5.85 13.94
CA GLY A 172 12.53 -7.24 13.49
C GLY A 172 13.90 -7.79 13.08
N ILE A 173 14.89 -6.91 12.88
CA ILE A 173 16.29 -7.27 12.52
C ILE A 173 17.24 -6.86 13.65
N ALA A 174 17.29 -5.57 13.97
CA ALA A 174 18.26 -4.99 14.90
C ALA A 174 17.72 -4.79 16.31
N SER A 175 16.39 -4.64 16.45
CA SER A 175 15.71 -4.59 17.75
C SER A 175 14.25 -5.01 17.60
N ARG A 176 13.56 -5.14 18.75
CA ARG A 176 12.10 -5.16 18.79
C ARG A 176 11.52 -3.78 18.44
N GLU A 177 10.21 -3.75 18.29
CA GLU A 177 9.43 -2.57 17.96
C GLU A 177 9.47 -1.53 19.09
N TYR A 178 9.31 -0.27 18.72
CA TYR A 178 9.36 0.84 19.67
C TYR A 178 8.12 0.89 20.58
N GLY A 179 8.35 0.91 21.90
CA GLY A 179 7.30 1.03 22.91
C GLY A 179 6.25 -0.07 22.81
N SER A 180 4.99 0.27 23.08
CA SER A 180 3.87 -0.67 22.97
C SER A 180 3.44 -0.97 21.53
N ASN A 181 4.10 -0.41 20.50
CA ASN A 181 3.62 -0.40 19.13
C ASN A 181 4.09 -1.62 18.31
N GLY A 182 3.69 -2.81 18.75
CA GLY A 182 4.01 -4.08 18.10
C GLY A 182 3.73 -4.14 16.59
N PRO A 183 2.60 -3.63 16.05
CA PRO A 183 2.28 -3.72 14.63
C PRO A 183 3.30 -3.09 13.66
N LEU A 184 4.25 -2.27 14.15
CA LEU A 184 5.26 -1.62 13.31
C LEU A 184 6.22 -2.59 12.62
N TRP A 185 6.34 -3.86 13.03
CA TRP A 185 7.17 -4.84 12.30
C TRP A 185 6.74 -5.04 10.85
N THR A 186 5.44 -4.93 10.56
CA THR A 186 4.95 -5.07 9.18
C THR A 186 5.37 -3.89 8.31
N LEU A 187 5.51 -2.70 8.91
CA LEU A 187 5.96 -1.51 8.21
C LEU A 187 7.43 -1.59 7.82
N SER A 188 8.30 -2.17 8.67
CA SER A 188 9.71 -2.37 8.30
C SER A 188 9.84 -3.28 7.08
N ILE A 189 9.06 -4.37 7.07
CA ILE A 189 8.99 -5.28 5.93
C ILE A 189 8.46 -4.57 4.68
N GLU A 190 7.44 -3.72 4.81
CA GLU A 190 6.90 -2.98 3.67
C GLU A 190 7.93 -2.00 3.07
N VAL A 191 8.71 -1.31 3.90
CA VAL A 191 9.83 -0.47 3.43
C VAL A 191 10.89 -1.31 2.72
N GLN A 192 11.21 -2.50 3.23
CA GLN A 192 12.13 -3.44 2.57
C GLN A 192 11.60 -3.88 1.19
N PHE A 193 10.31 -4.15 1.05
CA PHE A 193 9.70 -4.45 -0.25
C PHE A 193 9.91 -3.33 -1.28
N TYR A 194 9.85 -2.06 -0.85
CA TYR A 194 10.04 -0.92 -1.75
C TYR A 194 11.48 -0.80 -2.23
N VAL A 195 12.44 -0.99 -1.33
CA VAL A 195 13.87 -0.95 -1.67
C VAL A 195 14.20 -2.06 -2.67
N LEU A 196 13.60 -3.24 -2.53
CA LEU A 196 13.86 -4.40 -3.37
C LEU A 196 13.03 -4.48 -4.65
N TYR A 197 11.99 -3.66 -4.76
CA TYR A 197 11.10 -3.65 -5.92
C TYR A 197 11.81 -3.47 -7.28
N PRO A 198 12.81 -2.58 -7.44
CA PRO A 198 13.56 -2.48 -8.69
C PRO A 198 14.27 -3.79 -9.07
N LEU A 199 14.82 -4.52 -8.11
CA LEU A 199 15.47 -5.82 -8.35
C LEU A 199 14.45 -6.87 -8.79
N LEU A 200 13.27 -6.85 -8.18
CA LEU A 200 12.17 -7.72 -8.57
C LEU A 200 11.71 -7.47 -10.01
N LEU A 201 11.64 -6.22 -10.45
CA LEU A 201 11.31 -5.91 -11.85
C LEU A 201 12.34 -6.50 -12.81
N VAL A 202 13.63 -6.39 -12.47
CA VAL A 202 14.72 -6.97 -13.26
C VAL A 202 14.59 -8.49 -13.31
N SER A 203 14.31 -9.15 -12.19
CA SER A 203 14.14 -10.61 -12.16
C SER A 203 12.93 -11.06 -12.97
N MET A 204 11.79 -10.36 -12.86
CA MET A 204 10.59 -10.65 -13.65
C MET A 204 10.87 -10.52 -15.15
N PHE A 205 11.63 -9.51 -15.57
CA PHE A 205 11.99 -9.29 -16.96
C PHE A 205 13.00 -10.32 -17.49
N ARG A 206 14.04 -10.63 -16.71
CA ARG A 206 15.15 -11.50 -17.14
C ARG A 206 14.84 -12.99 -17.02
N LEU A 207 14.21 -13.40 -15.92
CA LEU A 207 13.99 -14.81 -15.57
C LEU A 207 12.56 -15.28 -15.87
N GLY A 208 11.63 -14.34 -16.05
CA GLY A 208 10.21 -14.60 -16.18
C GLY A 208 9.49 -14.67 -14.83
N LYS A 209 8.17 -14.51 -14.89
CA LYS A 209 7.29 -14.32 -13.72
C LYS A 209 7.17 -15.59 -12.86
N LEU A 210 7.09 -16.77 -13.50
CA LEU A 210 7.00 -18.07 -12.82
C LEU A 210 8.32 -18.46 -12.16
N THR A 211 9.44 -18.28 -12.86
CA THR A 211 10.77 -18.53 -12.29
C THR A 211 11.04 -17.61 -11.10
N THR A 212 10.71 -16.33 -11.24
CA THR A 212 10.80 -15.37 -10.12
C THR A 212 9.95 -15.82 -8.94
N PHE A 213 8.71 -16.25 -9.17
CA PHE A 213 7.85 -16.80 -8.12
C PHE A 213 8.46 -18.01 -7.41
N GLY A 214 8.99 -18.97 -8.18
CA GLY A 214 9.64 -20.16 -7.63
C GLY A 214 10.86 -19.82 -6.78
N LEU A 215 11.71 -18.91 -7.24
CA LEU A 215 12.86 -18.41 -6.47
C LEU A 215 12.42 -17.73 -5.18
N LEU A 216 11.41 -16.86 -5.25
CA LEU A 216 10.86 -16.21 -4.07
C LEU A 216 10.26 -17.23 -3.10
N ALA A 217 9.57 -18.26 -3.57
CA ALA A 217 9.02 -19.31 -2.72
C ALA A 217 10.11 -20.10 -1.99
N VAL A 218 11.21 -20.43 -2.67
CA VAL A 218 12.37 -21.10 -2.05
C VAL A 218 13.01 -20.20 -0.99
N VAL A 219 13.24 -18.92 -1.31
CA VAL A 219 13.78 -17.94 -0.35
C VAL A 219 12.84 -17.79 0.85
N ASN A 220 11.53 -17.74 0.62
CA ASN A 220 10.52 -17.55 1.65
C ASN A 220 10.52 -18.70 2.67
N VAL A 221 10.51 -19.95 2.19
CA VAL A 221 10.57 -21.14 3.05
C VAL A 221 11.94 -21.25 3.71
N GLY A 222 13.03 -20.98 3.00
CA GLY A 222 14.39 -21.05 3.55
C GLY A 222 14.59 -20.05 4.70
N PHE A 223 14.14 -18.81 4.54
CA PHE A 223 14.25 -17.78 5.58
C PHE A 223 13.31 -18.01 6.76
N TYR A 224 12.16 -18.65 6.54
CA TYR A 224 11.32 -19.10 7.64
C TYR A 224 12.07 -20.06 8.58
N TRP A 225 12.71 -21.09 8.00
CA TRP A 225 13.47 -22.07 8.77
C TRP A 225 14.76 -21.51 9.36
N ALA A 226 15.42 -20.58 8.67
CA ALA A 226 16.68 -20.02 9.11
C ALA A 226 16.53 -18.93 10.18
N LEU A 227 15.52 -18.07 10.07
CA LEU A 227 15.45 -16.80 10.81
C LEU A 227 14.10 -16.55 11.49
N GLU A 228 12.98 -16.64 10.76
CA GLU A 228 11.64 -16.29 11.28
C GLU A 228 11.26 -17.09 12.51
N ARG A 229 11.55 -18.41 12.52
CA ARG A 229 11.25 -19.28 13.66
C ARG A 229 12.00 -18.91 14.94
N TYR A 230 13.06 -18.10 14.83
CA TYR A 230 13.84 -17.58 15.95
C TYR A 230 13.47 -16.12 16.31
N GLY A 231 12.42 -15.57 15.68
CA GLY A 231 11.89 -14.24 15.96
C GLY A 231 12.44 -13.12 15.08
N TYR A 232 13.19 -13.43 14.02
CA TYR A 232 13.68 -12.44 13.06
C TYR A 232 12.69 -12.26 11.91
N GLN A 233 11.99 -11.13 11.91
CA GLN A 233 10.95 -10.80 10.93
C GLN A 233 11.56 -10.04 9.75
N LEU A 234 11.80 -10.75 8.65
CA LEU A 234 12.46 -10.23 7.46
C LEU A 234 11.55 -10.31 6.24
N PHE A 235 11.70 -9.38 5.30
CA PHE A 235 10.93 -9.37 4.06
C PHE A 235 10.94 -10.72 3.32
N SER A 236 12.06 -11.45 3.36
CA SER A 236 12.25 -12.73 2.69
C SER A 236 11.15 -13.75 3.05
N SER A 237 10.78 -13.82 4.34
CA SER A 237 9.72 -14.70 4.86
C SER A 237 8.31 -14.31 4.37
N TYR A 238 8.13 -13.11 3.83
CA TYR A 238 6.82 -12.59 3.44
C TYR A 238 6.72 -12.18 1.97
N TYR A 239 7.82 -12.23 1.21
CA TYR A 239 7.87 -11.64 -0.12
C TYR A 239 6.93 -12.31 -1.14
N VAL A 240 6.61 -13.60 -0.94
CA VAL A 240 5.60 -14.31 -1.73
C VAL A 240 4.23 -13.64 -1.65
N SER A 241 3.78 -13.29 -0.44
CA SER A 241 2.48 -12.63 -0.24
C SER A 241 2.38 -11.30 -0.98
N TRP A 242 3.45 -10.51 -0.97
CA TRP A 242 3.53 -9.25 -1.69
C TRP A 242 3.53 -9.49 -3.21
N TYR A 243 4.31 -10.47 -3.67
CA TYR A 243 4.40 -10.82 -5.09
C TYR A 243 3.09 -11.37 -5.67
N LEU A 244 2.25 -12.05 -4.88
CA LEU A 244 0.91 -12.45 -5.31
C LEU A 244 0.07 -11.25 -5.75
N GLY A 245 0.17 -10.12 -5.05
CA GLY A 245 -0.46 -8.86 -5.47
C GLY A 245 0.07 -8.35 -6.82
N ALA A 246 1.39 -8.42 -7.03
CA ALA A 246 2.01 -8.06 -8.30
C ALA A 246 1.53 -8.98 -9.45
N LEU A 247 1.36 -10.29 -9.20
CA LEU A 247 0.80 -11.22 -10.18
C LEU A 247 -0.66 -10.91 -10.51
N VAL A 248 -1.47 -10.49 -9.54
CA VAL A 248 -2.85 -10.05 -9.78
C VAL A 248 -2.87 -8.83 -10.71
N ALA A 249 -1.96 -7.87 -10.49
CA ALA A 249 -1.81 -6.69 -11.35
C ALA A 249 -1.36 -7.06 -12.78
N GLU A 250 -0.46 -8.03 -12.92
CA GLU A 250 -0.04 -8.56 -14.22
C GLU A 250 -1.19 -9.24 -14.96
N GLY A 251 -1.99 -10.05 -14.25
CA GLY A 251 -3.19 -10.66 -14.81
C GLY A 251 -4.21 -9.61 -15.28
N GLU A 252 -4.36 -8.51 -14.54
CA GLU A 252 -5.17 -7.35 -14.92
C GLU A 252 -4.68 -6.69 -16.20
N ALA A 253 -3.38 -6.41 -16.27
CA ALA A 253 -2.78 -5.75 -17.42
C ALA A 253 -2.83 -6.61 -18.69
N MET A 254 -2.68 -7.93 -18.58
CA MET A 254 -2.78 -8.89 -19.70
C MET A 254 -4.20 -9.05 -20.26
N GLY A 255 -5.22 -8.50 -19.59
CA GLY A 255 -6.61 -8.70 -20.01
C GLY A 255 -7.14 -10.12 -19.75
N LEU A 256 -6.43 -10.96 -19.00
CA LEU A 256 -6.88 -12.32 -18.62
C LEU A 256 -8.25 -12.30 -17.93
N LEU A 257 -8.64 -11.15 -17.36
CA LEU A 257 -9.91 -10.99 -16.69
C LEU A 257 -11.08 -10.50 -17.58
N SER A 258 -10.90 -10.08 -18.84
CA SER A 258 -12.03 -9.47 -19.60
C SER A 258 -12.96 -10.45 -20.28
N GLU A 259 -12.48 -11.58 -20.80
CA GLU A 259 -13.33 -12.53 -21.56
C GLU A 259 -13.71 -13.78 -20.76
N ARG A 260 -12.76 -14.36 -19.99
CA ARG A 260 -12.99 -15.64 -19.29
C ARG A 260 -13.79 -15.50 -18.00
N LEU A 261 -13.61 -14.40 -17.26
CA LEU A 261 -14.26 -14.14 -15.97
C LEU A 261 -15.62 -13.43 -16.06
N SER A 262 -16.08 -13.13 -17.29
CA SER A 262 -17.44 -12.62 -17.55
C SER A 262 -18.52 -13.59 -17.04
N SER A 263 -18.23 -14.90 -17.06
CA SER A 263 -19.15 -15.92 -16.55
C SER A 263 -19.31 -15.82 -15.03
N SER A 264 -20.56 -15.62 -14.58
CA SER A 264 -20.95 -15.60 -13.17
C SER A 264 -20.52 -16.87 -12.42
N ARG A 265 -20.53 -18.02 -13.10
CA ARG A 265 -20.09 -19.32 -12.54
C ARG A 265 -18.60 -19.35 -12.25
N LEU A 266 -17.77 -18.86 -13.17
CA LEU A 266 -16.32 -18.86 -12.97
C LEU A 266 -15.97 -17.92 -11.81
N ARG A 267 -16.58 -16.73 -11.75
CA ARG A 267 -16.39 -15.79 -10.64
C ARG A 267 -16.83 -16.39 -9.30
N ALA A 268 -17.98 -17.09 -9.26
CA ALA A 268 -18.41 -17.81 -8.07
C ALA A 268 -17.42 -18.91 -7.66
N ALA A 269 -16.82 -19.63 -8.63
CA ALA A 269 -15.79 -20.61 -8.34
C ALA A 269 -14.53 -19.98 -7.74
N PHE A 270 -14.08 -18.81 -8.22
CA PHE A 270 -12.99 -18.07 -7.60
C PHE A 270 -13.34 -17.61 -6.18
N TYR A 271 -14.58 -17.16 -5.93
CA TYR A 271 -15.01 -16.83 -4.56
C TYR A 271 -15.06 -18.05 -3.65
N ALA A 272 -15.58 -19.18 -4.13
CA ALA A 272 -15.59 -20.43 -3.38
C ALA A 272 -14.17 -20.91 -3.08
N LEU A 273 -13.25 -20.80 -4.05
CA LEU A 273 -11.85 -21.16 -3.88
C LEU A 273 -11.17 -20.24 -2.86
N GLY A 274 -11.31 -18.92 -3.00
CA GLY A 274 -10.79 -17.95 -2.04
C GLY A 274 -11.32 -18.22 -0.63
N PHE A 275 -12.60 -18.56 -0.50
CA PHE A 275 -13.22 -18.91 0.78
C PHE A 275 -12.68 -20.23 1.35
N ALA A 276 -12.46 -21.24 0.51
CA ALA A 276 -11.82 -22.49 0.93
C ALA A 276 -10.41 -22.25 1.48
N PHE A 277 -9.59 -21.43 0.80
CA PHE A 277 -8.27 -21.05 1.30
C PHE A 277 -8.36 -20.21 2.59
N LEU A 278 -9.33 -19.31 2.71
CA LEU A 278 -9.57 -18.55 3.95
C LEU A 278 -9.83 -19.49 5.14
N CYS A 279 -10.75 -20.43 4.98
CA CYS A 279 -11.07 -21.45 5.99
C CYS A 279 -9.87 -22.35 6.30
N ALA A 280 -9.13 -22.78 5.28
CA ALA A 280 -7.91 -23.56 5.46
C ALA A 280 -6.86 -22.79 6.27
N GLY A 281 -6.68 -21.50 6.01
CA GLY A 281 -5.79 -20.64 6.80
C GLY A 281 -6.23 -20.52 8.26
N CYS A 282 -7.54 -20.40 8.52
CA CYS A 282 -8.08 -20.38 9.88
C CYS A 282 -7.80 -21.68 10.66
N ALA A 283 -7.90 -22.84 9.99
CA ALA A 283 -7.55 -24.12 10.58
C ALA A 283 -6.03 -24.26 10.81
N LEU A 284 -5.22 -23.85 9.84
CA LEU A 284 -3.75 -23.92 9.90
C LEU A 284 -3.15 -22.94 10.90
N PHE A 285 -3.85 -21.86 11.26
CA PHE A 285 -3.37 -20.85 12.20
C PHE A 285 -2.92 -21.44 13.55
N PHE A 286 -3.64 -22.45 14.04
CA PHE A 286 -3.32 -23.12 15.29
C PHE A 286 -2.14 -24.10 15.19
N LEU A 287 -1.74 -24.49 13.97
CA LEU A 287 -0.57 -25.34 13.72
C LEU A 287 0.67 -24.49 13.42
N SER A 288 0.52 -23.49 12.55
CA SER A 288 1.59 -22.57 12.17
C SER A 288 0.98 -21.26 11.67
N SER A 289 1.19 -20.18 12.45
CA SER A 289 0.77 -18.82 12.08
C SER A 289 1.43 -18.34 10.79
N TYR A 290 2.68 -18.76 10.53
CA TYR A 290 3.39 -18.47 9.29
C TYR A 290 2.73 -19.14 8.07
N VAL A 291 2.37 -20.42 8.15
CA VAL A 291 1.70 -21.10 7.03
C VAL A 291 0.32 -20.49 6.79
N ALA A 292 -0.44 -20.23 7.86
CA ALA A 292 -1.73 -19.55 7.78
C ALA A 292 -1.63 -18.18 7.10
N PHE A 293 -0.58 -17.40 7.40
CA PHE A 293 -0.29 -16.13 6.75
C PHE A 293 -0.19 -16.27 5.23
N GLN A 294 0.60 -17.23 4.73
CA GLN A 294 0.77 -17.44 3.29
C GLN A 294 -0.55 -17.90 2.63
N VAL A 295 -1.29 -18.78 3.31
CA VAL A 295 -2.57 -19.29 2.84
C VAL A 295 -3.63 -18.19 2.76
N TRP A 296 -3.67 -17.27 3.73
CA TRP A 296 -4.54 -16.10 3.69
C TRP A 296 -4.14 -15.10 2.62
N ALA A 297 -2.84 -14.93 2.34
CA ALA A 297 -2.39 -14.11 1.22
C ALA A 297 -2.89 -14.67 -0.13
N VAL A 298 -2.82 -16.00 -0.32
CA VAL A 298 -3.38 -16.68 -1.50
C VAL A 298 -4.90 -16.50 -1.57
N ALA A 299 -5.61 -16.71 -0.47
CA ALA A 299 -7.05 -16.50 -0.38
C ALA A 299 -7.44 -15.08 -0.84
N PHE A 300 -6.75 -14.07 -0.31
CA PHE A 300 -7.04 -12.69 -0.64
C PHE A 300 -6.62 -12.32 -2.08
N ALA A 301 -5.50 -12.83 -2.59
CA ALA A 301 -5.13 -12.63 -4.00
C ALA A 301 -6.19 -13.17 -4.97
N ILE A 302 -6.77 -14.35 -4.65
CA ILE A 302 -7.88 -14.95 -5.39
C ILE A 302 -9.14 -14.05 -5.30
N PHE A 303 -9.48 -13.56 -4.12
CA PHE A 303 -10.61 -12.66 -3.93
C PHE A 303 -10.43 -11.35 -4.70
N LEU A 304 -9.25 -10.72 -4.60
CA LEU A 304 -8.92 -9.49 -5.29
C LEU A 304 -9.02 -9.67 -6.81
N PHE A 305 -8.46 -10.75 -7.35
CA PHE A 305 -8.58 -11.09 -8.76
C PHE A 305 -10.05 -11.20 -9.21
N ALA A 306 -10.92 -11.80 -8.40
CA ALA A 306 -12.34 -11.92 -8.72
C ALA A 306 -13.15 -10.61 -8.56
N VAL A 307 -12.68 -9.65 -7.76
CA VAL A 307 -13.36 -8.37 -7.49
C VAL A 307 -13.05 -7.29 -8.53
N LEU A 308 -11.80 -7.20 -9.01
CA LEU A 308 -11.32 -6.14 -9.91
C LEU A 308 -12.01 -6.04 -11.29
N LYS A 309 -12.91 -6.98 -11.65
CA LYS A 309 -13.72 -6.93 -12.88
C LYS A 309 -15.23 -6.97 -12.62
N ARG A 310 -15.69 -6.62 -11.42
CA ARG A 310 -17.12 -6.40 -11.22
C ARG A 310 -17.59 -5.23 -12.09
N PRO A 311 -18.75 -5.36 -12.79
CA PRO A 311 -19.30 -4.26 -13.59
C PRO A 311 -19.79 -3.10 -12.72
N THR A 312 -20.05 -3.37 -11.44
CA THR A 312 -20.53 -2.42 -10.44
C THR A 312 -19.61 -2.46 -9.23
N GLU A 313 -19.27 -1.29 -8.71
CA GLU A 313 -18.54 -1.13 -7.44
C GLU A 313 -19.25 -1.85 -6.29
N LEU A 314 -18.49 -2.16 -5.23
CA LEU A 314 -19.09 -2.51 -3.96
C LEU A 314 -19.98 -1.36 -3.50
N SER A 315 -21.30 -1.59 -3.53
CA SER A 315 -22.29 -0.58 -3.18
C SER A 315 -22.98 -0.91 -1.86
N GLY A 316 -23.63 0.10 -1.27
CA GLY A 316 -24.31 -0.01 0.02
C GLY A 316 -23.58 0.69 1.15
N TRP A 317 -24.27 0.80 2.29
CA TRP A 317 -23.78 1.55 3.45
C TRP A 317 -22.49 0.94 4.03
N ALA A 318 -22.39 -0.39 4.11
CA ALA A 318 -21.21 -1.07 4.62
C ALA A 318 -19.96 -0.79 3.76
N SER A 319 -20.09 -0.82 2.43
CA SER A 319 -18.99 -0.48 1.52
C SER A 319 -18.54 0.96 1.72
N LYS A 320 -19.48 1.92 1.80
CA LYS A 320 -19.15 3.33 2.08
C LYS A 320 -18.41 3.51 3.41
N SER A 321 -18.85 2.82 4.46
CA SER A 321 -18.19 2.88 5.78
C SER A 321 -16.78 2.30 5.76
N PHE A 322 -16.57 1.16 5.09
CA PHE A 322 -15.24 0.57 4.97
C PHE A 322 -14.32 1.37 4.05
N SER A 323 -14.84 1.93 2.97
CA SER A 323 -14.09 2.85 2.11
C SER A 323 -13.65 4.09 2.89
N TRP A 324 -14.55 4.68 3.70
CA TRP A 324 -14.21 5.78 4.60
C TRP A 324 -13.10 5.40 5.60
N LEU A 325 -13.18 4.24 6.26
CA LEU A 325 -12.10 3.71 7.10
C LEU A 325 -10.80 3.51 6.29
N GLY A 326 -10.91 3.11 5.03
CA GLY A 326 -9.80 2.97 4.08
C GLY A 326 -8.98 4.24 3.91
N THR A 327 -9.64 5.41 3.92
CA THR A 327 -9.00 6.72 3.68
C THR A 327 -7.96 7.11 4.73
N PHE A 328 -8.06 6.57 5.96
CA PHE A 328 -7.10 6.78 7.05
C PHE A 328 -6.62 5.46 7.67
N SER A 329 -6.75 4.37 6.90
CA SER A 329 -6.37 3.01 7.32
C SER A 329 -4.92 2.92 7.78
N PHE A 330 -4.03 3.74 7.22
CA PHE A 330 -2.62 3.76 7.60
C PHE A 330 -2.44 4.36 8.99
N SER A 331 -3.06 5.52 9.27
CA SER A 331 -3.08 6.11 10.62
C SER A 331 -3.66 5.14 11.64
N LEU A 332 -4.81 4.52 11.34
CA LEU A 332 -5.43 3.53 12.23
C LEU A 332 -4.48 2.38 12.52
N TYR A 333 -3.83 1.84 11.48
CA TYR A 333 -2.92 0.73 11.63
C TYR A 333 -1.71 1.06 12.53
N ILE A 334 -1.10 2.24 12.40
CA ILE A 334 0.16 2.52 13.10
C ILE A 334 -0.02 3.14 14.51
N ILE A 335 -1.20 3.65 14.87
CA ILE A 335 -1.39 4.28 16.20
C ILE A 335 -2.38 3.56 17.12
N HIS A 336 -3.17 2.61 16.61
CA HIS A 336 -4.23 2.00 17.42
C HIS A 336 -3.68 1.37 18.71
N LEU A 337 -2.53 0.69 18.65
CA LEU A 337 -2.05 -0.09 19.80
C LEU A 337 -1.60 0.79 20.97
N PRO A 338 -0.75 1.82 20.80
CA PRO A 338 -0.44 2.76 21.89
C PRO A 338 -1.68 3.45 22.47
N VAL A 339 -2.63 3.85 21.62
CA VAL A 339 -3.87 4.49 22.07
C VAL A 339 -4.72 3.51 22.90
N VAL A 340 -4.87 2.27 22.44
CA VAL A 340 -5.58 1.20 23.17
C VAL A 340 -4.90 0.93 24.52
N VAL A 341 -3.57 0.84 24.57
CA VAL A 341 -2.80 0.61 25.80
C VAL A 341 -2.98 1.77 26.79
N LEU A 342 -2.96 3.01 26.31
CA LEU A 342 -3.21 4.18 27.14
C LEU A 342 -4.63 4.16 27.73
N ILE A 343 -5.66 3.97 26.90
CA ILE A 343 -7.06 3.88 27.36
C ILE A 343 -7.22 2.76 28.39
N HIS A 344 -6.60 1.61 28.14
CA HIS A 344 -6.62 0.48 29.06
C HIS A 344 -5.94 0.76 30.41
N SER A 345 -4.85 1.52 30.39
CA SER A 345 -4.16 1.95 31.61
C SER A 345 -4.99 2.98 32.39
N VAL A 346 -5.54 3.99 31.70
CA VAL A 346 -6.28 5.12 32.29
C VAL A 346 -7.62 4.69 32.90
N PHE A 347 -8.43 3.94 32.13
CA PHE A 347 -9.82 3.67 32.51
C PHE A 347 -10.01 2.31 33.18
N PHE A 348 -9.10 1.37 32.94
CA PHE A 348 -9.25 -0.03 33.37
C PHE A 348 -8.10 -0.51 34.26
N ASN A 349 -7.20 0.38 34.70
CA ASN A 349 -6.05 0.05 35.55
C ASN A 349 -5.21 -1.12 35.01
N SER A 350 -5.14 -1.25 33.69
CA SER A 350 -4.52 -2.37 32.99
C SER A 350 -5.09 -3.76 33.31
N VAL A 351 -6.31 -3.84 33.82
CA VAL A 351 -7.03 -5.09 34.12
C VAL A 351 -7.97 -5.44 32.97
N HIS A 352 -8.04 -6.72 32.61
CA HIS A 352 -8.97 -7.21 31.60
C HIS A 352 -10.41 -7.12 32.11
N GLN A 353 -11.33 -6.72 31.23
CA GLN A 353 -12.73 -6.49 31.59
C GLN A 353 -13.60 -7.68 31.20
N VAL A 354 -14.57 -8.03 32.06
CA VAL A 354 -15.56 -9.09 31.80
C VAL A 354 -16.62 -8.59 30.82
N SER A 355 -17.05 -7.32 30.98
CA SER A 355 -17.97 -6.67 30.05
C SER A 355 -17.30 -6.39 28.71
N ILE A 356 -18.08 -6.49 27.63
CA ILE A 356 -17.60 -6.14 26.28
C ILE A 356 -17.69 -4.63 25.98
N ALA A 357 -18.41 -3.85 26.81
CA ALA A 357 -18.57 -2.41 26.60
C ALA A 357 -17.22 -1.64 26.61
N PRO A 358 -16.27 -1.90 27.54
CA PRO A 358 -14.91 -1.39 27.48
C PRO A 358 -14.19 -1.61 26.15
N PHE A 359 -14.32 -2.80 25.58
CA PHE A 359 -13.74 -3.14 24.27
C PHE A 359 -14.33 -2.27 23.16
N CYS A 360 -15.66 -2.17 23.07
CA CYS A 360 -16.33 -1.36 22.05
C CYS A 360 -15.97 0.13 22.19
N ALA A 361 -16.00 0.66 23.41
CA ALA A 361 -15.67 2.06 23.69
C ALA A 361 -14.21 2.37 23.32
N THR A 362 -13.28 1.47 23.68
CA THR A 362 -11.85 1.62 23.35
C THR A 362 -11.62 1.58 21.85
N LEU A 363 -12.29 0.68 21.12
CA LEU A 363 -12.17 0.59 19.65
C LEU A 363 -12.68 1.86 18.96
N VAL A 364 -13.84 2.38 19.38
CA VAL A 364 -14.39 3.63 18.84
C VAL A 364 -13.47 4.81 19.13
N ALA A 365 -12.94 4.90 20.35
CA ALA A 365 -11.98 5.93 20.73
C ALA A 365 -10.69 5.84 19.89
N ALA A 366 -10.14 4.63 19.70
CA ALA A 366 -8.95 4.41 18.87
C ALA A 366 -9.18 4.82 17.41
N ILE A 367 -10.35 4.51 16.83
CA ILE A 367 -10.74 4.96 15.49
C ILE A 367 -10.84 6.50 15.44
N GLY A 368 -11.44 7.13 16.45
CA GLY A 368 -11.53 8.58 16.55
C GLY A 368 -10.15 9.26 16.63
N CYS A 369 -9.25 8.75 17.47
CA CYS A 369 -7.87 9.22 17.57
C CYS A 369 -7.12 9.05 16.25
N ALA A 370 -7.26 7.91 15.59
CA ALA A 370 -6.66 7.64 14.28
C ALA A 370 -7.17 8.59 13.19
N TYR A 371 -8.47 8.87 13.19
CA TYR A 371 -9.06 9.82 12.26
C TYR A 371 -8.48 11.23 12.48
N ALA A 372 -8.41 11.71 13.73
CA ALA A 372 -7.80 13.00 14.06
C ALA A 372 -6.32 13.06 13.67
N PHE A 373 -5.55 12.02 13.99
CA PHE A 373 -4.14 11.89 13.63
C PHE A 373 -3.92 11.95 12.11
N SER A 374 -4.86 11.39 11.32
CA SER A 374 -4.76 11.40 9.86
C SER A 374 -4.77 12.81 9.26
N PHE A 375 -5.47 13.77 9.87
CA PHE A 375 -5.46 15.17 9.41
C PHE A 375 -4.12 15.84 9.63
N ILE A 376 -3.44 15.49 10.72
CA ILE A 376 -2.18 16.12 11.13
C ILE A 376 -1.01 15.53 10.33
N PHE A 377 -0.99 14.21 10.11
CA PHE A 377 0.17 13.53 9.53
C PHE A 377 -0.10 12.87 8.19
N GLU A 378 -1.15 12.04 8.06
CA GLU A 378 -1.36 11.22 6.85
C GLU A 378 -1.77 12.05 5.63
N ARG A 379 -2.76 12.94 5.75
CA ARG A 379 -3.23 13.76 4.62
C ARG A 379 -2.14 14.72 4.10
N PRO A 380 -1.38 15.44 4.97
CA PRO A 380 -0.26 16.24 4.50
C PRO A 380 0.85 15.40 3.85
N ALA A 381 1.17 14.22 4.41
CA ALA A 381 2.14 13.30 3.81
C ALA A 381 1.72 12.83 2.40
N LEU A 382 0.43 12.53 2.22
CA LEU A 382 -0.13 12.20 0.90
C LEU A 382 -0.01 13.38 -0.07
N ALA A 383 -0.33 14.60 0.36
CA ALA A 383 -0.19 15.80 -0.46
C ALA A 383 1.27 16.02 -0.89
N LEU A 384 2.22 15.94 0.04
CA LEU A 384 3.66 16.04 -0.23
C LEU A 384 4.12 14.99 -1.26
N SER A 385 3.68 13.74 -1.11
CA SER A 385 3.98 12.68 -2.08
C SER A 385 3.43 12.97 -3.48
N GLN A 386 2.27 13.61 -3.61
CA GLN A 386 1.69 13.96 -4.92
C GLN A 386 2.38 15.17 -5.54
N MET A 387 2.74 16.18 -4.74
CA MET A 387 3.52 17.33 -5.21
C MET A 387 4.84 16.88 -5.84
N TRP A 388 5.57 15.99 -5.16
CA TRP A 388 6.81 15.42 -5.69
C TRP A 388 6.59 14.69 -7.02
N LYS A 389 5.46 13.97 -7.15
CA LYS A 389 5.09 13.28 -8.38
C LYS A 389 4.89 14.30 -9.52
N GLY A 390 4.19 15.40 -9.29
CA GLY A 390 3.98 16.47 -10.26
C GLY A 390 5.30 17.06 -10.77
N THR A 391 6.16 17.50 -9.86
CA THR A 391 7.49 18.07 -10.19
C THR A 391 8.36 17.07 -10.96
N SER A 392 8.34 15.78 -10.58
CA SER A 392 9.11 14.74 -11.27
C SER A 392 8.63 14.49 -12.70
N LEU A 393 7.31 14.59 -12.94
CA LEU A 393 6.71 14.40 -14.26
C LEU A 393 7.01 15.60 -15.17
N GLU A 394 6.92 16.82 -14.65
CA GLU A 394 7.28 18.03 -15.39
C GLU A 394 8.76 18.02 -15.80
N ARG A 395 9.67 17.71 -14.86
CA ARG A 395 11.09 17.60 -15.16
C ARG A 395 11.37 16.56 -16.24
N GLY A 396 10.77 15.38 -16.13
CA GLY A 396 10.89 14.33 -17.14
C GLY A 396 10.32 14.71 -18.52
N ARG A 397 9.25 15.54 -18.55
CA ARG A 397 8.68 16.07 -19.79
C ARG A 397 9.61 17.07 -20.46
N ILE A 398 10.18 18.00 -19.68
CA ILE A 398 11.15 18.98 -20.17
C ILE A 398 12.39 18.27 -20.73
N ASP A 399 12.93 17.28 -20.02
CA ASP A 399 14.09 16.51 -20.50
C ASP A 399 13.79 15.73 -21.78
N ARG A 400 12.57 15.19 -21.93
CA ARG A 400 12.16 14.50 -23.16
C ARG A 400 12.05 15.47 -24.33
N ILE A 401 11.37 16.61 -24.14
CA ILE A 401 11.25 17.65 -25.17
C ILE A 401 12.65 18.12 -25.57
N GLY A 402 13.53 18.44 -24.62
CA GLY A 402 14.90 18.84 -24.90
C GLY A 402 15.67 17.82 -25.74
N ARG A 403 15.57 16.51 -25.42
CA ARG A 403 16.19 15.44 -26.22
C ARG A 403 15.59 15.32 -27.62
N GLU A 404 14.28 15.37 -27.76
CA GLU A 404 13.61 15.32 -29.06
C GLU A 404 13.98 16.52 -29.93
N THR A 405 14.04 17.73 -29.34
CA THR A 405 14.49 18.95 -30.03
C THR A 405 15.96 18.84 -30.46
N LEU A 406 16.85 18.35 -29.60
CA LEU A 406 18.27 18.13 -29.94
C LEU A 406 18.45 17.07 -31.03
N HIS A 407 17.72 15.96 -30.97
CA HIS A 407 17.74 14.93 -32.02
C HIS A 407 17.23 15.47 -33.36
N THR A 408 16.15 16.26 -33.34
CA THR A 408 15.58 16.89 -34.55
C THR A 408 16.56 17.92 -35.14
N PHE A 409 17.21 18.71 -34.27
CA PHE A 409 18.21 19.69 -34.69
C PHE A 409 19.45 19.02 -35.29
N ALA A 410 19.99 18.00 -34.63
CA ALA A 410 21.15 17.25 -35.11
C ALA A 410 20.86 16.50 -36.43
N ALA A 411 19.63 16.01 -36.62
CA ALA A 411 19.21 15.41 -37.88
C ALA A 411 19.13 16.43 -39.04
N ALA A 412 18.81 17.69 -38.75
CA ALA A 412 18.69 18.75 -39.74
C ALA A 412 20.01 19.49 -40.05
N HIS A 413 20.94 19.58 -39.07
CA HIS A 413 22.12 20.44 -39.16
C HIS A 413 23.46 19.69 -38.96
N GLY A 414 23.43 18.37 -38.78
CA GLY A 414 24.60 17.55 -38.47
C GLY A 414 24.93 17.51 -36.96
N PRO A 415 25.87 16.63 -36.53
CA PRO A 415 26.28 16.53 -35.14
C PRO A 415 26.92 17.85 -34.67
N PHE A 416 26.57 18.25 -33.45
CA PHE A 416 27.03 19.50 -32.85
C PHE A 416 28.53 19.43 -32.55
N ASP A 417 29.28 20.43 -33.00
CA ASP A 417 30.72 20.59 -32.74
C ASP A 417 30.89 21.73 -31.72
N GLU A 418 31.26 21.37 -30.48
CA GLU A 418 31.47 22.31 -29.36
C GLU A 418 32.57 23.35 -29.62
N ASN A 419 33.39 23.17 -30.66
CA ASN A 419 34.52 24.05 -30.97
C ASN A 419 34.22 25.16 -31.99
N ARG A 420 32.97 25.37 -32.41
CA ARG A 420 32.64 26.50 -33.31
C ARG A 420 32.61 27.84 -32.55
N PRO A 421 33.48 28.82 -32.89
CA PRO A 421 33.49 30.10 -32.19
C PRO A 421 32.30 30.96 -32.63
N GLY A 422 31.52 31.45 -31.65
CA GLY A 422 30.59 32.56 -31.86
C GLY A 422 29.13 32.34 -31.49
N MET A 423 28.75 31.28 -30.75
CA MET A 423 27.34 31.08 -30.39
C MET A 423 27.22 30.47 -28.99
N ASP A 424 26.66 31.22 -28.05
CA ASP A 424 26.36 30.75 -26.69
C ASP A 424 25.23 29.70 -26.76
N ALA A 425 25.37 28.60 -26.00
CA ALA A 425 24.41 27.50 -25.97
C ALA A 425 22.99 27.97 -25.61
N ALA A 426 22.87 29.07 -24.86
CA ALA A 426 21.60 29.70 -24.51
C ALA A 426 20.89 30.37 -25.71
N GLU A 427 21.64 31.01 -26.60
CA GLU A 427 21.12 31.76 -27.76
C GLU A 427 20.57 30.79 -28.84
N LEU A 428 21.21 29.62 -28.97
CA LEU A 428 20.79 28.55 -29.88
C LEU A 428 19.55 27.80 -29.41
N ALA A 429 19.43 27.52 -28.11
CA ALA A 429 18.22 26.92 -27.53
C ALA A 429 17.00 27.83 -27.73
N TYR A 430 17.20 29.14 -27.61
CA TYR A 430 16.19 30.16 -27.89
C TYR A 430 15.79 30.19 -29.39
N THR A 431 16.77 30.10 -30.29
CA THR A 431 16.53 30.09 -31.75
C THR A 431 15.82 28.81 -32.22
N ALA A 432 16.15 27.66 -31.62
CA ALA A 432 15.50 26.37 -31.91
C ALA A 432 14.04 26.31 -31.41
N MET A 433 13.72 26.97 -30.30
CA MET A 433 12.32 27.09 -29.83
C MET A 433 11.46 27.98 -30.73
N LEU A 434 12.03 29.08 -31.26
CA LEU A 434 11.30 30.03 -32.10
C LEU A 434 11.13 29.56 -33.56
N GLY A 435 11.96 28.63 -34.03
CA GLY A 435 11.89 28.09 -35.40
C GLY A 435 10.64 27.23 -35.70
N GLY A 436 9.84 26.87 -34.68
CA GLY A 436 8.69 25.96 -34.80
C GLY A 436 7.32 26.62 -35.03
N THR A 437 7.18 27.94 -34.88
CA THR A 437 5.88 28.60 -35.01
C THR A 437 5.96 29.89 -35.82
N LYS A 438 5.59 29.82 -37.10
CA LYS A 438 5.13 30.99 -37.86
C LYS A 438 3.75 31.42 -37.35
N THR A 439 3.70 32.11 -36.22
CA THR A 439 2.55 32.97 -35.86
C THR A 439 3.09 34.25 -35.24
N ARG A 440 2.80 35.38 -35.92
CA ARG A 440 3.16 36.74 -35.50
C ARG A 440 2.74 36.97 -34.03
N LEU A 441 3.68 37.41 -33.21
CA LEU A 441 3.36 38.10 -31.95
C LEU A 441 3.01 39.56 -32.26
N PRO A 442 1.93 40.12 -31.70
CA PRO A 442 1.76 41.56 -31.64
C PRO A 442 2.69 42.13 -30.57
N THR A 443 3.41 43.16 -30.96
CA THR A 443 4.24 44.00 -30.09
C THR A 443 3.40 44.66 -29.00
N ARG A 444 3.63 44.28 -27.74
CA ARG A 444 3.45 45.17 -26.57
C ARG A 444 4.33 44.65 -25.43
N GLY A 445 5.23 45.51 -24.97
CA GLY A 445 6.20 45.20 -23.93
C GLY A 445 5.53 44.87 -22.59
N LEU A 446 5.99 43.80 -21.96
CA LEU A 446 5.76 43.51 -20.56
C LEU A 446 7.11 43.19 -19.93
N SER A 447 7.37 43.82 -18.79
CA SER A 447 8.62 43.74 -18.05
C SER A 447 8.76 42.40 -17.28
N PRO A 448 9.97 42.00 -16.83
CA PRO A 448 10.24 40.68 -16.24
C PRO A 448 9.57 40.36 -14.89
N ALA A 449 8.61 41.17 -14.42
CA ALA A 449 8.01 41.04 -13.09
C ALA A 449 6.59 40.44 -13.07
N GLU A 450 6.00 40.09 -14.22
CA GLU A 450 4.58 39.67 -14.28
C GLU A 450 4.36 38.17 -14.56
N CYS A 451 5.40 37.33 -14.55
CA CYS A 451 5.28 35.89 -14.81
C CYS A 451 4.93 35.01 -13.58
N PHE A 452 4.51 35.58 -12.45
CA PHE A 452 4.03 34.78 -11.31
C PHE A 452 2.84 35.44 -10.60
N PRO A 453 1.61 34.96 -10.83
CA PRO A 453 0.56 35.06 -9.84
C PRO A 453 0.46 33.72 -9.09
N TRP A 454 1.04 33.69 -7.88
CA TRP A 454 0.90 32.66 -6.85
C TRP A 454 -0.54 32.53 -6.29
N SER A 455 -1.53 33.19 -6.89
CA SER A 455 -2.91 33.30 -6.38
C SER A 455 -3.97 32.54 -7.17
N ALA A 456 -3.62 31.86 -8.27
CA ALA A 456 -4.58 31.05 -9.06
C ALA A 456 -4.54 29.54 -8.73
N CYS A 457 -3.67 29.11 -7.80
CA CYS A 457 -3.49 27.70 -7.47
C CYS A 457 -4.38 27.19 -6.32
N SER A 458 -5.18 28.05 -5.67
CA SER A 458 -6.01 27.66 -4.51
C SER A 458 -7.39 27.10 -4.88
N ASP A 459 -7.95 27.43 -6.04
CA ASP A 459 -9.39 27.25 -6.28
C ASP A 459 -9.76 25.99 -7.09
N ILE A 460 -8.80 25.14 -7.44
CA ILE A 460 -9.02 23.87 -8.17
C ILE A 460 -8.91 22.63 -7.25
N TRP A 461 -8.52 22.80 -5.99
CA TRP A 461 -8.12 21.68 -5.10
C TRP A 461 -9.20 21.20 -4.10
N LEU A 462 -10.46 21.62 -4.25
CA LEU A 462 -11.58 21.19 -3.38
C LEU A 462 -12.60 20.24 -4.03
N SER A 463 -12.32 19.68 -5.21
CA SER A 463 -13.21 18.68 -5.82
C SER A 463 -12.45 17.61 -6.61
N ALA A 464 -11.90 16.60 -5.93
CA ALA A 464 -11.58 15.29 -6.52
C ALA A 464 -11.39 14.21 -5.44
#